data_AF-A0A4S4KCS2-F1
#
_entry.id   AF-A0A4S4KCS2-F1
#
_cell.length_a   1.000
_cell.length_b   1.000
_cell.length_c   1.000
_cell.angle_alpha   90.00
_cell.angle_beta   90.00
_cell.angle_gamma   90.00
#
_symmetry.space_group_name_H-M   'P 1'
#
loop_
_entity.id
_entity.type
_entity.pdbx_description
1 polymer ?
#
loop_
_entity_poly.entity_id
_entity_poly.type
_entity_poly.pdbx_seq_one_letter_code
_entity_poly.pdbx_strand_id
1 'polypeptide(L)'
;MSSIPLLPTLSTWAQNRLTALFSATTQDDFDTAYENFVAKQVHITVNGKHVSRADYKTQLWQEKGLESGAEVSYPGTVEVPGTDGELSGLVGLFLQATVAEKLLVFGAPETKSVNSSYNLTIALDSTLQHPGGPINHHADDRRVSVLNKVSVGKQDPIVPPHGSQTTSS
;
A
#
# COMPACT_ATOMS: atom_id res chain seq x y z
N MET A 1 -8.40 -22.21 -28.39
CA MET A 1 -9.30 -21.23 -27.77
C MET A 1 -8.45 -20.34 -26.89
N SER A 2 -8.29 -19.06 -27.24
CA SER A 2 -7.50 -18.14 -26.41
C SER A 2 -8.34 -17.70 -25.22
N SER A 3 -7.90 -18.06 -24.02
CA SER A 3 -8.49 -17.60 -22.76
C SER A 3 -8.36 -16.08 -22.68
N ILE A 4 -9.46 -15.36 -22.52
CA ILE A 4 -9.43 -13.95 -22.12
C ILE A 4 -8.91 -13.95 -20.68
N PRO A 5 -7.76 -13.32 -20.37
CA PRO A 5 -7.29 -13.26 -18.99
C PRO A 5 -8.35 -12.56 -18.15
N LEU A 6 -8.92 -13.29 -17.19
CA LEU A 6 -9.91 -12.75 -16.27
C LEU A 6 -9.23 -11.66 -15.44
N LEU A 7 -9.75 -10.43 -15.51
CA LEU A 7 -9.24 -9.32 -14.69
C LEU A 7 -9.45 -9.65 -13.21
N PRO A 8 -8.47 -9.34 -12.33
CA PRO A 8 -8.68 -9.50 -10.90
C PRO A 8 -9.75 -8.51 -10.43
N THR A 9 -10.47 -8.90 -9.37
CA THR A 9 -11.44 -8.02 -8.71
C THR A 9 -10.77 -6.72 -8.22
N LEU A 10 -11.55 -5.64 -8.07
CA LEU A 10 -11.03 -4.35 -7.58
C LEU A 10 -10.30 -4.47 -6.25
N SER A 11 -10.82 -5.26 -5.31
CA SER A 11 -10.21 -5.55 -4.01
C SER A 11 -8.87 -6.28 -4.16
N THR A 12 -8.84 -7.34 -4.97
CA THR A 12 -7.61 -8.09 -5.26
C THR A 12 -6.56 -7.20 -5.92
N TRP A 13 -7.00 -6.37 -6.87
CA TRP A 13 -6.13 -5.38 -7.50
C TRP A 13 -5.56 -4.38 -6.49
N ALA A 14 -6.41 -3.78 -5.64
CA ALA A 14 -5.99 -2.79 -4.66
C ALA A 14 -5.02 -3.38 -3.63
N GLN A 15 -5.29 -4.60 -3.14
CA GLN A 15 -4.39 -5.33 -2.24
C GLN A 15 -3.04 -5.59 -2.90
N ASN A 16 -3.02 -6.08 -4.15
CA ASN A 16 -1.77 -6.33 -4.86
C ASN A 16 -0.94 -5.06 -5.06
N ARG A 17 -1.59 -3.93 -5.39
CA ARG A 17 -0.90 -2.64 -5.56
C ARG A 17 -0.35 -2.09 -4.24
N LEU A 18 -1.13 -2.16 -3.17
CA LEU A 18 -0.68 -1.76 -1.83
C LEU A 18 0.46 -2.66 -1.35
N THR A 19 0.34 -3.97 -1.49
CA THR A 19 1.43 -4.91 -1.13
C THR A 19 2.70 -4.60 -1.91
N ALA A 20 2.62 -4.39 -3.23
CA ALA A 20 3.78 -4.00 -4.03
C ALA A 20 4.43 -2.69 -3.51
N LEU A 21 3.62 -1.69 -3.14
CA LEU A 21 4.09 -0.44 -2.56
C LEU A 21 4.80 -0.66 -1.22
N PHE A 22 4.27 -1.52 -0.35
CA PHE A 22 4.84 -1.84 0.97
C PHE A 22 6.03 -2.81 0.90
N SER A 23 6.15 -3.62 -0.15
CA SER A 23 7.25 -4.57 -0.34
C SER A 23 8.43 -4.00 -1.14
N ALA A 24 8.29 -2.81 -1.74
CA ALA A 24 9.38 -2.17 -2.46
C ALA A 24 10.57 -1.86 -1.53
N THR A 25 11.77 -2.30 -1.94
CA THR A 25 13.03 -2.14 -1.18
C THR A 25 13.98 -1.13 -1.82
N THR A 26 13.77 -0.80 -3.10
CA THR A 26 14.53 0.23 -3.83
C THR A 26 13.64 1.43 -4.15
N GLN A 27 14.25 2.59 -4.40
CA GLN A 27 13.50 3.79 -4.77
C GLN A 27 12.79 3.61 -6.13
N ASP A 28 13.44 2.93 -7.09
CA ASP A 28 12.88 2.71 -8.42
C ASP A 28 11.66 1.76 -8.38
N ASP A 29 11.72 0.70 -7.58
CA ASP A 29 10.60 -0.22 -7.38
C ASP A 29 9.43 0.49 -6.68
N PHE A 30 9.74 1.32 -5.67
CA PHE A 30 8.74 2.10 -4.95
C PHE A 30 8.07 3.11 -5.88
N ASP A 31 8.87 3.84 -6.67
CA ASP A 31 8.38 4.81 -7.63
C ASP A 31 7.46 4.13 -8.65
N THR A 32 7.88 2.98 -9.18
CA THR A 32 7.07 2.18 -10.11
C THR A 32 5.77 1.68 -9.47
N ALA A 33 5.83 1.17 -8.25
CA ALA A 33 4.64 0.72 -7.52
C ALA A 33 3.67 1.88 -7.25
N TYR A 34 4.20 3.04 -6.86
CA TYR A 34 3.42 4.26 -6.62
C TYR A 34 2.74 4.76 -7.90
N GLU A 35 3.48 4.87 -9.00
CA GLU A 35 2.93 5.29 -10.30
C GLU A 35 1.91 4.30 -10.87
N ASN A 36 2.01 3.01 -10.51
CA ASN A 36 1.02 1.97 -10.86
C ASN A 36 -0.21 1.94 -9.96
N PHE A 37 -0.18 2.65 -8.83
CA PHE A 37 -1.27 2.68 -7.86
C PHE A 37 -2.04 4.01 -7.91
N VAL A 38 -1.34 5.14 -7.94
CA VAL A 38 -1.91 6.48 -7.75
C VAL A 38 -1.99 7.22 -9.08
N ALA A 39 -3.19 7.69 -9.45
CA ALA A 39 -3.41 8.43 -10.69
C ALA A 39 -2.59 9.72 -10.73
N LYS A 40 -2.30 10.24 -11.93
CA LYS A 40 -1.62 11.55 -12.07
C LYS A 40 -2.45 12.69 -11.46
N GLN A 41 -3.78 12.60 -11.62
CA GLN A 41 -4.74 13.48 -11.00
C GLN A 41 -5.49 12.71 -9.92
N VAL A 42 -5.20 13.02 -8.66
CA VAL A 42 -5.73 12.31 -7.51
C VAL A 42 -6.12 13.27 -6.39
N HIS A 43 -7.21 12.98 -5.70
CA HIS A 43 -7.59 13.63 -4.46
C HIS A 43 -7.20 12.76 -3.27
N ILE A 44 -6.24 13.22 -2.47
CA ILE A 44 -5.72 12.47 -1.34
C ILE A 44 -6.08 13.19 -0.04
N THR A 45 -6.67 12.42 0.88
CA THR A 45 -6.92 12.83 2.26
C THR A 45 -6.31 11.79 3.21
N VAL A 46 -5.45 12.24 4.11
CA VAL A 46 -4.83 11.39 5.15
C VAL A 46 -5.14 11.99 6.52
N ASN A 47 -5.76 11.20 7.40
CA ASN A 47 -6.15 11.63 8.75
C ASN A 47 -6.92 12.96 8.75
N GLY A 48 -7.84 13.12 7.78
CA GLY A 48 -8.67 14.32 7.62
C GLY A 48 -7.99 15.52 6.97
N LYS A 49 -6.71 15.43 6.60
CA LYS A 49 -5.97 16.51 5.91
C LYS A 49 -5.80 16.20 4.43
N HIS A 50 -6.01 17.20 3.59
CA HIS A 50 -5.64 17.11 2.19
C HIS A 50 -4.12 17.10 2.02
N VAL A 51 -3.62 16.18 1.20
CA VAL A 51 -2.20 16.01 0.93
C VAL A 51 -2.01 16.02 -0.59
N SER A 52 -0.93 16.64 -1.07
CA SER A 52 -0.60 16.56 -2.50
C SER A 52 -0.13 15.16 -2.86
N ARG A 53 -0.23 14.79 -4.15
CA ARG A 53 0.34 13.52 -4.66
C ARG A 53 1.82 13.39 -4.31
N ALA A 54 2.60 14.45 -4.55
CA ALA A 54 4.03 14.46 -4.28
C ALA A 54 4.34 14.30 -2.79
N ASP A 55 3.67 15.07 -1.92
CA ASP A 55 3.88 14.98 -0.47
C ASP A 55 3.50 13.59 0.06
N TYR A 56 2.41 13.00 -0.46
CA TYR A 56 2.01 11.65 -0.08
C TYR A 56 3.06 10.61 -0.49
N LYS A 57 3.62 10.74 -1.70
CA LYS A 57 4.71 9.87 -2.18
C LYS A 57 5.95 10.00 -1.30
N THR A 58 6.37 11.24 -1.01
CA THR A 58 7.53 11.53 -0.15
C THR A 58 7.33 10.99 1.26
N GLN A 59 6.15 11.19 1.85
CA GLN A 59 5.83 10.68 3.18
C GLN A 59 5.97 9.15 3.23
N LEU A 60 5.36 8.44 2.28
CA LEU A 60 5.45 6.98 2.21
C LEU A 60 6.90 6.50 2.05
N TRP A 61 7.69 7.13 1.18
CA TRP A 61 9.09 6.75 0.99
C TRP A 61 9.96 7.00 2.23
N GLN A 62 9.73 8.11 2.93
CA GLN A 62 10.43 8.42 4.17
C GLN A 62 10.13 7.39 5.26
N GLU A 63 8.87 6.97 5.39
CA GLU A 63 8.47 5.88 6.29
C GLU A 63 9.23 4.60 5.92
N LYS A 64 9.30 4.23 4.63
CA LYS A 64 10.04 3.06 4.14
C LYS A 64 11.55 3.09 4.39
N GLY A 65 12.18 4.26 4.34
CA GLY A 65 13.63 4.40 4.50
C GLY A 65 14.15 3.86 5.85
N LEU A 66 13.28 3.83 6.87
CA LEU A 66 13.57 3.35 8.21
C LEU A 66 13.27 1.85 8.42
N GLU A 67 12.65 1.19 7.43
CA GLU A 67 12.17 -0.19 7.51
C GLU A 67 13.23 -1.17 6.96
N SER A 68 13.49 -2.26 7.68
CA SER A 68 14.21 -3.44 7.16
C SER A 68 13.27 -4.39 6.42
N GLY A 69 11.96 -4.31 6.68
CA GLY A 69 10.92 -5.04 5.97
C GLY A 69 9.52 -4.72 6.51
N ALA A 70 8.49 -5.07 5.75
CA ALA A 70 7.10 -4.93 6.18
C ALA A 70 6.29 -6.17 5.80
N GLU A 71 5.53 -6.69 6.74
CA GLU A 71 4.55 -7.75 6.52
C GLU A 71 3.15 -7.13 6.54
N VAL A 72 2.33 -7.40 5.51
CA VAL A 72 1.05 -6.73 5.30
C VAL A 72 -0.09 -7.75 5.28
N SER A 73 -1.19 -7.43 5.94
CA SER A 73 -2.43 -8.21 5.91
C SER A 73 -3.66 -7.32 5.74
N TYR A 74 -4.74 -7.94 5.24
CA TYR A 74 -5.99 -7.26 4.91
C TYR A 74 -7.16 -7.91 5.65
N PRO A 75 -7.43 -7.54 6.91
CA PRO A 75 -8.45 -8.21 7.73
C PRO A 75 -9.90 -7.94 7.26
N GLY A 76 -10.11 -6.99 6.36
CA GLY A 76 -11.42 -6.72 5.80
C GLY A 76 -11.33 -5.92 4.50
N THR A 77 -12.15 -6.32 3.53
CA THR A 77 -12.29 -5.66 2.23
C THR A 77 -13.75 -5.65 1.82
N VAL A 78 -14.17 -4.55 1.22
CA VAL A 78 -15.46 -4.38 0.55
C VAL A 78 -15.19 -3.70 -0.79
N GLU A 79 -15.91 -4.10 -1.82
CA GLU A 79 -15.83 -3.48 -3.13
C GLU A 79 -17.22 -3.23 -3.70
N VAL A 80 -17.32 -2.18 -4.52
CA VAL A 80 -18.49 -1.87 -5.32
C VAL A 80 -18.01 -1.60 -6.75
N PRO A 81 -18.13 -2.57 -7.65
CA PRO A 81 -17.82 -2.37 -9.07
C PRO A 81 -18.64 -1.23 -9.66
N GLY A 82 -18.02 -0.46 -10.55
CA GLY A 82 -18.65 0.60 -11.31
C GLY A 82 -19.44 0.07 -12.51
N THR A 83 -19.88 0.98 -13.38
CA THR A 83 -20.58 0.62 -14.63
C THR A 83 -19.68 -0.15 -15.59
N ASP A 84 -18.37 -0.02 -15.46
CA ASP A 84 -17.37 -0.70 -16.30
C ASP A 84 -16.87 -2.02 -15.66
N GLY A 85 -17.56 -2.52 -14.63
CA GLY A 85 -17.19 -3.74 -13.92
C GLY A 85 -15.89 -3.58 -13.13
N GLU A 86 -14.95 -4.52 -13.28
CA GLU A 86 -13.67 -4.55 -12.53
C GLU A 86 -12.62 -3.53 -13.01
N LEU A 87 -12.99 -2.63 -13.92
CA LEU A 87 -12.15 -1.55 -14.44
C LEU A 87 -12.28 -0.25 -13.63
N SER A 88 -13.38 -0.06 -12.94
CA SER A 88 -13.65 1.14 -12.16
C SER A 88 -14.56 0.82 -10.99
N GLY A 89 -14.51 1.60 -9.91
CA GLY A 89 -15.39 1.39 -8.76
C GLY A 89 -14.80 1.86 -7.44
N LEU A 90 -15.39 1.40 -6.35
CA LEU A 90 -15.02 1.77 -5.00
C LEU A 90 -14.46 0.56 -4.26
N VAL A 91 -13.42 0.78 -3.47
CA VAL A 91 -12.86 -0.24 -2.57
C VAL A 91 -12.68 0.36 -1.18
N GLY A 92 -13.27 -0.27 -0.18
CA GLY A 92 -12.97 -0.06 1.22
C GLY A 92 -12.09 -1.21 1.73
N LEU A 93 -10.97 -0.92 2.37
CA LEU A 93 -10.12 -1.95 2.95
C LEU A 93 -9.49 -1.52 4.28
N PHE A 94 -9.26 -2.51 5.13
CA PHE A 94 -8.39 -2.40 6.29
C PHE A 94 -7.05 -3.03 5.95
N LEU A 95 -5.98 -2.34 6.34
CA LEU A 95 -4.60 -2.79 6.19
C LEU A 95 -3.96 -2.80 7.56
N GLN A 96 -3.33 -3.92 7.91
CA GLN A 96 -2.43 -4.03 9.06
C GLN A 96 -1.04 -4.34 8.52
N ALA A 97 -0.06 -3.53 8.90
CA ALA A 97 1.33 -3.76 8.56
C ALA A 97 2.17 -3.88 9.84
N THR A 98 3.00 -4.91 9.89
CA THR A 98 4.06 -5.04 10.89
C THR A 98 5.37 -4.68 10.21
N VAL A 99 5.98 -3.60 10.66
CA VAL A 99 7.18 -3.03 10.09
C VAL A 99 8.34 -3.33 11.02
N ALA A 100 9.36 -4.01 10.50
CA ALA A 100 10.63 -4.16 11.21
C ALA A 100 11.51 -2.95 10.88
N GLU A 101 12.06 -2.30 11.89
CA GLU A 101 12.95 -1.16 11.71
C GLU A 101 14.39 -1.64 11.43
N LYS A 102 15.22 -0.74 10.88
CA LYS A 102 16.65 -1.02 10.65
C LYS A 102 17.50 -0.93 11.93
N LEU A 103 17.01 -0.19 12.93
CA LEU A 103 17.70 -0.01 14.21
C LEU A 103 17.50 -1.24 15.10
N LEU A 104 18.58 -1.70 15.70
CA LEU A 104 18.57 -2.83 16.63
C LEU A 104 18.56 -2.33 18.06
N VAL A 105 17.62 -2.82 18.87
CA VAL A 105 17.57 -2.60 20.31
C VAL A 105 17.80 -3.95 21.01
N PHE A 106 18.81 -4.03 21.86
CA PHE A 106 19.27 -5.29 22.47
C PHE A 106 19.59 -6.42 21.45
N GLY A 107 20.00 -6.06 20.24
CA GLY A 107 20.38 -7.01 19.19
C GLY A 107 19.22 -7.55 18.35
N ALA A 108 17.98 -7.08 18.57
CA ALA A 108 16.81 -7.40 17.75
C ALA A 108 16.26 -6.14 17.06
N PRO A 109 15.71 -6.25 15.83
CA PRO A 109 14.98 -5.15 15.21
C PRO A 109 13.79 -4.74 16.08
N GLU A 110 13.61 -3.44 16.26
CA GLU A 110 12.37 -2.91 16.81
C GLU A 110 11.25 -3.07 15.78
N THR A 111 10.02 -3.38 16.23
CA THR A 111 8.86 -3.49 15.34
C THR A 111 7.83 -2.42 15.63
N LYS A 112 7.13 -2.00 14.57
CA LYS A 112 6.04 -1.05 14.61
C LYS A 112 4.83 -1.64 13.92
N SER A 113 3.70 -1.61 14.62
CA SER A 113 2.41 -1.97 14.04
C SER A 113 1.72 -0.72 13.47
N VAL A 114 1.30 -0.79 12.20
CA VAL A 114 0.54 0.25 11.52
C VAL A 114 -0.82 -0.30 11.12
N ASN A 115 -1.88 0.32 11.61
CA ASN A 115 -3.25 0.01 11.24
C ASN A 115 -3.81 1.15 10.40
N SER A 116 -4.39 0.82 9.25
CA SER A 116 -4.96 1.80 8.34
C SER A 116 -6.31 1.35 7.80
N SER A 117 -7.23 2.30 7.61
CA SER A 117 -8.37 2.13 6.72
C SER A 117 -8.14 2.95 5.45
N TYR A 118 -8.53 2.37 4.31
CA TYR A 118 -8.49 3.02 3.01
C TYR A 118 -9.88 2.98 2.39
N ASN A 119 -10.32 4.10 1.83
CA ASN A 119 -11.45 4.21 0.94
C ASN A 119 -10.93 4.76 -0.38
N LEU A 120 -10.98 3.93 -1.42
CA LEU A 120 -10.38 4.17 -2.73
C LEU A 120 -11.47 4.29 -3.77
N THR A 121 -11.34 5.27 -4.66
CA THR A 121 -12.01 5.28 -5.96
C THR A 121 -10.99 4.88 -7.01
N ILE A 122 -11.29 3.80 -7.73
CA ILE A 122 -10.47 3.26 -8.81
C ILE A 122 -11.11 3.66 -10.13
N ALA A 123 -10.31 4.20 -11.04
CA ALA A 123 -10.73 4.57 -12.38
C ALA A 123 -9.59 4.35 -13.37
N LEU A 124 -9.91 4.30 -14.66
CA LEU A 124 -8.90 4.30 -15.72
C LEU A 124 -8.24 5.69 -15.79
N ASP A 125 -6.91 5.74 -15.73
CA ASP A 125 -6.16 6.99 -15.86
C ASP A 125 -5.90 7.29 -17.35
N SER A 126 -6.73 8.16 -17.93
CA SER A 126 -6.64 8.56 -19.34
C SER A 126 -5.38 9.36 -19.68
N THR A 127 -4.57 9.75 -18.69
CA THR A 127 -3.31 10.45 -18.90
C THR A 127 -2.13 9.51 -19.15
N LEU A 128 -2.33 8.20 -19.03
CA LEU A 128 -1.34 7.18 -19.38
C LEU A 128 -1.25 7.09 -20.91
N GLN A 129 -0.05 7.34 -21.43
CA GLN A 129 0.21 7.22 -22.87
C GLN A 129 0.63 5.78 -23.18
N HIS A 130 -0.10 5.12 -24.08
CA HIS A 130 0.30 3.82 -24.59
C HIS A 130 0.92 3.94 -25.97
N PRO A 131 2.05 3.25 -26.24
CA PRO A 131 2.51 3.05 -27.61
C PRO A 131 1.45 2.21 -28.34
N GLY A 132 0.60 2.85 -29.15
CA GLY A 132 -0.50 2.17 -29.88
C GLY A 132 -1.86 2.88 -29.87
N GLY A 133 -2.07 3.92 -29.06
CA GLY A 133 -3.35 4.63 -28.98
C GLY A 133 -3.94 4.63 -27.57
N PRO A 134 -5.15 5.18 -27.37
CA PRO A 134 -5.64 5.54 -26.03
C PRO A 134 -5.91 4.34 -25.08
N ILE A 135 -6.04 3.11 -25.58
CA ILE A 135 -6.28 1.91 -24.75
C ILE A 135 -5.51 0.73 -25.34
N ASN A 136 -4.39 0.35 -24.71
CA ASN A 136 -3.78 -0.95 -24.98
C ASN A 136 -4.41 -1.95 -24.02
N HIS A 137 -5.25 -2.87 -24.53
CA HIS A 137 -5.91 -3.94 -23.76
C HIS A 137 -4.95 -4.94 -23.07
N HIS A 138 -3.65 -4.66 -23.06
CA HIS A 138 -2.61 -5.45 -22.39
C HIS A 138 -1.97 -4.71 -21.21
N ALA A 139 -2.19 -3.40 -21.07
CA ALA A 139 -1.74 -2.61 -19.94
C ALA A 139 -2.90 -2.41 -18.94
N ASP A 140 -2.60 -2.49 -17.64
CA ASP A 140 -3.57 -2.24 -16.58
C ASP A 140 -3.57 -0.75 -16.24
N ASP A 141 -4.59 -0.05 -16.75
CA ASP A 141 -4.73 1.42 -16.67
C ASP A 141 -5.47 1.88 -15.42
N ARG A 142 -5.90 0.95 -14.56
CA ARG A 142 -6.57 1.28 -13.31
C ARG A 142 -5.62 2.05 -12.41
N ARG A 143 -6.10 3.13 -11.83
CA ARG A 143 -5.39 3.93 -10.82
C ARG A 143 -6.39 4.43 -9.77
N VAL A 144 -5.87 4.74 -8.59
CA VAL A 144 -6.65 5.42 -7.54
C VAL A 144 -6.75 6.90 -7.87
N SER A 145 -7.97 7.37 -8.12
CA SER A 145 -8.32 8.78 -8.40
C SER A 145 -8.78 9.53 -7.14
N VAL A 146 -9.29 8.81 -6.14
CA VAL A 146 -9.59 9.35 -4.80
C VAL A 146 -9.06 8.39 -3.75
N LEU A 147 -8.27 8.89 -2.81
CA LEU A 147 -7.72 8.14 -1.69
C LEU A 147 -8.07 8.84 -0.38
N ASN A 148 -8.88 8.20 0.45
CA ASN A 148 -9.07 8.62 1.84
C ASN A 148 -8.51 7.55 2.77
N LYS A 149 -7.51 7.93 3.57
CA LYS A 149 -6.83 7.05 4.52
C LYS A 149 -6.95 7.60 5.93
N VAL A 150 -7.29 6.73 6.88
CA VAL A 150 -7.05 6.97 8.30
C VAL A 150 -6.02 5.95 8.76
N SER A 151 -5.00 6.40 9.49
CA SER A 151 -3.87 5.56 9.87
C SER A 151 -3.31 5.93 11.23
N VAL A 152 -2.99 4.91 12.00
CA VAL A 152 -2.34 4.99 13.31
C VAL A 152 -1.18 4.00 13.34
N GLY A 153 -0.03 4.48 13.78
CA GLY A 153 1.15 3.65 14.06
C GLY A 153 1.39 3.58 15.56
N LYS A 154 1.83 2.42 16.05
CA LYS A 154 2.28 2.24 17.43
C LYS A 154 3.56 1.40 17.42
N GLN A 155 4.52 1.81 18.23
CA GLN A 155 5.75 1.04 18.49
C GLN A 155 5.40 -0.17 19.36
N ASP A 156 5.85 -1.35 18.95
CA ASP A 156 5.55 -2.57 19.70
C ASP A 156 6.46 -2.66 20.93
N PRO A 157 5.99 -3.22 22.06
CA PRO A 157 6.83 -3.34 23.24
C PRO A 157 8.06 -4.20 22.98
N ILE A 158 9.24 -3.65 23.23
CA ILE A 158 10.48 -4.42 23.27
C ILE A 158 10.49 -5.22 24.58
N VAL A 159 10.54 -6.55 24.48
CA VAL A 159 10.72 -7.44 25.63
C VAL A 159 12.20 -7.83 25.71
N PRO A 160 12.98 -7.35 26.69
CA PRO A 160 14.36 -7.79 26.87
C PRO A 160 14.40 -9.30 27.15
N PRO A 161 15.39 -10.04 26.62
CA PRO A 161 15.59 -11.41 27.05
C PRO A 161 15.82 -11.42 28.56
N HIS A 162 14.97 -12.15 29.29
CA HIS A 162 15.15 -12.34 30.73
C HIS A 162 16.56 -12.89 30.96
N GLY A 163 17.42 -12.09 31.62
CA GLY A 163 18.70 -12.58 32.10
C GLY A 163 18.44 -13.80 32.95
N SER A 164 19.06 -14.93 32.58
CA SER A 164 19.04 -16.14 33.37
C SER A 164 19.40 -15.77 34.81
N GLN A 165 18.42 -15.83 35.72
CA GLN A 165 18.72 -15.74 37.15
C GLN A 165 19.59 -16.96 37.47
N THR A 166 20.89 -16.73 37.60
CA THR A 166 21.79 -17.67 38.26
C THR A 166 21.31 -17.76 39.71
N THR A 167 20.51 -18.78 40.02
CA THR A 167 20.26 -19.18 41.40
C THR A 167 21.54 -19.83 41.91
N SER A 168 22.36 -19.05 42.61
CA SER A 168 23.40 -19.59 43.49
C SER A 168 22.78 -19.86 44.85
N SER A 169 22.62 -21.14 45.20
CA SER A 169 22.50 -21.64 46.57
C SER A 169 23.21 -22.99 46.65
#